data_AF-A0A4R3YQ17-F1
#
_entry.id   AF-A0A4R3YQ17-F1
#
_cell.length_a   1.000
_cell.length_b   1.000
_cell.length_c   1.000
_cell.angle_alpha   90.00
_cell.angle_beta   90.00
_cell.angle_gamma   90.00
#
_symmetry.space_group_name_H-M   'P 1'
#
loop_
_entity.id
_entity.type
_entity.pdbx_description
1 polymer ?
#
loop_
_entity_poly.entity_id
_entity_poly.type
_entity_poly.pdbx_seq_one_letter_code
_entity_poly.pdbx_strand_id
1 'polypeptide(L)' 'MELTQYRRTQGQQATYLVEYGPDGYQISRDGRLRRSKQLGPACRLMGQRERVRVAKQFAIEDIERLIGMEE' A
#
# COMPACT_ATOMS: atom_id res chain seq x y z
N MET A 1 -4.27 8.92 9.24
CA MET A 1 -4.96 8.06 8.25
C MET A 1 -4.91 8.80 6.92
N GLU A 2 -4.14 8.30 5.97
CA GLU A 2 -4.07 8.90 4.62
C GLU A 2 -4.69 7.90 3.66
N LEU A 3 -5.85 8.23 3.08
CA LEU A 3 -6.56 7.36 2.17
C LEU A 3 -6.01 7.54 0.75
N THR A 4 -5.21 6.59 0.27
CA THR A 4 -4.75 6.61 -1.12
C THR A 4 -5.69 5.78 -1.99
N GLN A 5 -6.52 6.43 -2.80
CA GLN A 5 -7.35 5.77 -3.81
C GLN A 5 -6.52 5.53 -5.07
N TYR A 6 -6.38 4.26 -5.45
CA TYR A 6 -5.76 3.87 -6.71
C TYR A 6 -6.84 3.41 -7.69
N ARG A 7 -6.74 3.79 -8.98
CA ARG A 7 -7.67 3.39 -10.06
C ARG A 7 -6.87 3.06 -11.32
N ARG A 8 -6.97 1.82 -11.82
CA ARG A 8 -6.30 1.41 -13.07
C ARG A 8 -7.08 1.93 -14.29
N THR A 9 -6.35 2.32 -15.33
CA THR A 9 -6.88 2.85 -16.60
C THR A 9 -7.34 1.77 -17.59
N GLN A 10 -7.03 0.49 -17.32
CA GLN A 10 -7.44 -0.65 -18.15
C GLN A 10 -8.66 -1.36 -17.57
N GLY A 11 -9.86 -0.85 -17.87
CA GLY A 11 -11.14 -1.56 -17.81
C GLY A 11 -11.72 -1.92 -16.42
N GLN A 12 -10.89 -2.16 -15.41
CA GLN A 12 -11.31 -2.50 -14.05
C GLN A 12 -10.93 -1.38 -13.07
N GLN A 13 -11.97 -0.72 -12.55
CA GLN A 13 -11.83 0.25 -11.47
C GLN A 13 -11.91 -0.52 -10.14
N ALA A 14 -10.79 -0.75 -9.50
CA ALA A 14 -10.73 -1.27 -8.14
C ALA A 14 -10.20 -0.17 -7.24
N THR A 15 -10.97 0.21 -6.21
CA THR A 15 -10.53 1.20 -5.22
C THR A 15 -9.82 0.47 -4.10
N TYR A 16 -8.52 0.74 -3.96
CA TYR A 16 -7.73 0.29 -2.83
C TYR A 16 -7.67 1.38 -1.77
N LEU A 17 -7.67 0.97 -0.51
CA LEU A 17 -7.49 1.78 0.68
C LEU A 17 -6.15 1.36 1.29
N VAL A 18 -5.24 2.31 1.45
CA VAL A 18 -3.93 2.05 2.08
C VAL A 18 -3.84 2.79 3.40
N GLU A 19 -3.50 2.10 4.47
CA GLU A 19 -3.30 2.67 5.79
C GLU A 19 -1.83 2.59 6.18
N TYR A 20 -1.17 3.74 6.32
CA TYR A 20 0.23 3.83 6.76
C TYR A 20 0.29 3.93 8.28
N GLY A 21 0.91 2.93 8.90
CA GLY A 21 1.22 2.89 10.32
C GLY A 21 2.68 3.24 10.60
N PRO A 22 3.07 3.35 11.89
CA PRO A 22 4.45 3.60 12.28
C PRO A 22 5.40 2.48 11.81
N ASP A 23 4.93 1.23 11.75
CA ASP A 23 5.76 0.06 11.46
C ASP A 23 5.49 -0.57 10.09
N GLY A 24 4.63 0.02 9.26
CA GLY A 24 4.12 -0.70 8.10
C GLY A 24 3.00 -0.01 7.34
N TYR A 25 2.38 -0.77 6.46
CA TYR A 25 1.14 -0.40 5.82
C TYR A 25 0.22 -1.59 5.61
N GLN A 26 -1.07 -1.29 5.46
CA GLN A 26 -2.12 -2.25 5.17
C GLN A 26 -2.86 -1.80 3.91
N ILE A 27 -3.19 -2.76 3.05
CA ILE A 27 -3.94 -2.55 1.81
C ILE A 27 -5.26 -3.30 1.95
N SER A 28 -6.35 -2.56 1.86
CA SER A 28 -7.72 -3.06 1.87
C SER A 28 -8.39 -2.74 0.55
N ARG A 29 -9.33 -3.60 0.13
CA ARG A 29 -10.17 -3.40 -1.06
C ARG A 29 -11.61 -3.71 -0.65
N ASP A 30 -12.54 -2.81 -0.95
CA ASP A 30 -13.97 -2.99 -0.63
C ASP A 30 -14.21 -3.38 0.85
N GLY A 31 -13.45 -2.80 1.77
CA GLY A 31 -13.51 -3.08 3.21
C GLY A 31 -12.85 -4.40 3.66
N ARG A 32 -12.24 -5.16 2.76
CA ARG A 32 -11.50 -6.40 3.07
C ARG A 32 -10.00 -6.18 2.99
N LEU A 33 -9.29 -6.58 4.04
CA LEU A 33 -7.82 -6.59 4.05
C LEU A 33 -7.30 -7.57 2.97
N ARG A 34 -6.52 -7.05 2.02
CA ARG A 34 -5.86 -7.85 0.96
C ARG A 34 -4.42 -8.16 1.31
N ARG A 35 -3.71 -7.20 1.92
CA ARG A 35 -2.30 -7.34 2.26
C ARG A 35 -1.94 -6.46 3.44
N SER A 36 -1.05 -6.95 4.31
CA SER A 36 -0.42 -6.17 5.37
C SER A 36 1.08 -6.41 5.31
N LYS A 37 1.88 -5.34 5.35
CA LYS A 37 3.33 -5.45 5.29
C LYS A 37 3.96 -4.58 6.36
N GLN A 38 4.87 -5.18 7.11
CA GLN A 38 5.74 -4.43 8.03
C GLN A 38 6.92 -3.88 7.25
N LEU A 39 7.22 -2.61 7.46
CA LEU A 39 8.45 -1.99 7.01
C LEU A 39 9.55 -2.54 7.91
N GLY A 40 10.42 -3.37 7.34
CA GLY A 40 11.45 -4.09 8.09
C GLY A 40 12.38 -3.18 8.91
N PRO A 41 13.30 -3.77 9.71
CA PRO A 41 14.16 -3.02 10.63
C PRO A 41 14.99 -1.90 9.94
N ALA A 42 15.26 -2.02 8.64
CA ALA A 42 15.90 -0.97 7.85
C ALA A 42 15.10 0.35 7.81
N CYS A 43 13.78 0.30 7.83
CA CYS A 43 12.92 1.49 7.88
C CYS A 43 12.81 2.10 9.29
N ARG A 44 13.22 1.38 10.34
CA ARG A 44 13.21 1.92 11.71
C ARG A 44 14.22 3.05 11.91
N LEU A 45 15.32 3.02 11.17
CA LEU A 45 16.38 4.04 11.18
C LEU A 45 16.05 5.26 10.32
N MET A 46 15.05 5.18 9.44
CA MET A 46 14.62 6.28 8.58
C MET A 46 13.76 7.30 9.35
N GLY A 47 13.91 8.58 8.99
CA GLY A 47 13.02 9.63 9.45
C GLY A 47 11.55 9.37 9.04
N GLN A 48 10.61 9.89 9.81
CA GLN A 48 9.17 9.62 9.61
C GLN A 48 8.70 9.92 8.17
N ARG A 49 9.18 11.00 7.57
CA ARG A 49 8.84 11.40 6.19
C ARG A 49 9.38 10.41 5.15
N GLU A 50 10.61 9.94 5.32
CA GLU A 50 11.22 8.95 4.43
C GLU A 50 10.52 7.60 4.57
N ARG A 51 10.17 7.18 5.79
CA ARG A 51 9.41 5.96 6.03
C ARG A 51 8.07 5.99 5.31
N VAL A 52 7.32 7.08 5.42
CA VAL A 52 6.03 7.25 4.71
C VAL A 52 6.23 7.23 3.20
N ARG A 53 7.28 7.87 2.67
CA ARG A 53 7.58 7.86 1.23
C ARG A 53 7.86 6.45 0.71
N VAL A 54 8.70 5.70 1.42
CA VAL A 54 9.04 4.31 1.08
C VAL A 54 7.82 3.40 1.21
N ALA A 55 7.01 3.57 2.26
CA ALA A 55 5.76 2.84 2.44
C ALA A 55 4.79 3.06 1.28
N LYS A 56 4.65 4.32 0.82
CA LYS A 56 3.82 4.66 -0.34
C LYS A 56 4.30 3.96 -1.61
N GLN A 57 5.61 3.98 -1.87
CA GLN A 57 6.18 3.29 -3.05
C GLN A 57 5.90 1.79 -3.01
N PHE A 58 6.21 1.13 -1.89
CA PHE A 58 5.94 -0.30 -1.75
C PHE A 58 4.45 -0.64 -1.81
N ALA A 59 3.57 0.21 -1.26
CA ALA A 59 2.14 0.00 -1.34
C ALA A 59 1.63 0.05 -2.80
N ILE A 60 2.15 0.97 -3.62
CA ILE A 60 1.82 1.03 -5.05
C ILE A 60 2.29 -0.23 -5.76
N GLU A 61 3.55 -0.65 -5.57
CA GLU A 61 4.07 -1.88 -6.18
C GLU A 61 3.28 -3.13 -5.75
N ASP A 62 2.89 -3.19 -4.47
CA ASP A 62 2.06 -4.28 -3.96
C ASP A 62 0.64 -4.27 -4.54
N ILE A 63 0.03 -3.09 -4.75
CA ILE A 63 -1.26 -2.96 -5.45
C ILE A 63 -1.12 -3.42 -6.91
N GLU A 64 -0.08 -3.00 -7.62
CA GLU A 64 0.18 -3.44 -9.00
C GLU A 64 0.35 -4.95 -9.10
N ARG A 65 1.07 -5.56 -8.15
CA ARG A 65 1.19 -7.03 -8.06
C ARG A 65 -0.11 -7.73 -7.71
N LEU A 66 -0.90 -7.18 -6.78
CA LEU A 66 -2.22 -7.74 -6.42
C LEU A 66 -3.15 -7.74 -7.63
N ILE A 67 -3.08 -6.71 -8.47
CA ILE A 67 -3.84 -6.65 -9.72
C ILE A 67 -3.31 -7.66 -10.75
N GLY A 68 -1.98 -7.72 -10.95
CA GLY A 68 -1.37 -8.60 -11.94
C GLY A 68 -1.36 -10.10 -11.62
N MET A 69 -1.65 -10.49 -10.36
CA MET A 69 -1.85 -11.90 -9.95
C MET A 69 -3.31 -12.34 -9.99
N GLU A 70 -4.26 -11.43 -10.18
CA GLU A 70 -5.69 -11.75 -10.36
C GLU A 70 -6.08 -11.96 -11.85
N GLU A 71 -5.14 -11.81 -12.79
CA GLU A 71 -5.26 -12.15 -14.22
C GLU A 71 -4.71 -13.56 -14.54
#